data_AF-A0A2V3HXI2-F1
#
_entry.id   AF-A0A2V3HXI2-F1
#
_cell.length_a   1.000
_cell.length_b   1.000
_cell.length_c   1.000
_cell.angle_alpha   90.00
_cell.angle_beta   90.00
_cell.angle_gamma   90.00
#
_symmetry.space_group_name_H-M   'P 1'
#
loop_
_entity.id
_entity.type
_entity.pdbx_description
1 polymer ?
#
loop_
_entity_poly.entity_id
_entity_poly.type
_entity_poly.pdbx_seq_one_letter_code
_entity_poly.pdbx_strand_id
1 'polypeptide(L)'
;DIHHRPVVVMTFIVGVLLFAAWNAYAAGAAASGILALASVICLLLIFISRWRASSNELTLPDVMGMETPFALTMVGLSIVHFVGRQAPGSRMVVQLDLMVLIAVLVLLAGISLIGRRDLAMRIPSALEWIVYCLLGSRIGGAILAGSMPMPLLTNPFAFDSEITWTGAWLLLEGVLFGIVVLWDWIEGMRSSRGLPDARGAAGRGGWVVMITLLSFGPAALLAIGLGLRRAFQWSQPAAAALDVLAIAGAWLALAIWLVPISTLPWALIGLGLLMLAATAVTIPMRAQRWTAAWSWNAHGLLLFGLLLLFKWVTPFMSVALLALSLTIWVAGILQLRRSLRIWGAADLVLAIVAGLLSIQTVVDPIGLLLMLIALGIVLGIVAWLGQRYEGQLAED
;
A
#
# COMPACT_ATOMS: atom_id res chain seq x y z
N ASP A 1 -7.17 30.92 15.78
CA ASP A 1 -8.43 30.54 15.10
C ASP A 1 -9.45 29.96 16.07
N ILE A 2 -10.55 30.68 16.26
CA ILE A 2 -11.70 30.24 17.07
C ILE A 2 -12.46 29.20 16.23
N HIS A 3 -12.55 27.97 16.72
CA HIS A 3 -13.29 26.89 16.04
C HIS A 3 -14.59 26.59 16.79
N HIS A 4 -15.68 26.40 16.05
CA HIS A 4 -16.90 25.86 16.66
C HIS A 4 -16.64 24.40 17.05
N ARG A 5 -16.80 24.03 18.32
CA ARG A 5 -16.73 22.63 18.76
C ARG A 5 -18.15 22.06 18.79
N PRO A 6 -18.61 21.34 17.74
CA PRO A 6 -19.98 20.80 17.69
C PRO A 6 -20.13 19.55 18.58
N VAL A 7 -19.72 19.62 19.86
CA VAL A 7 -19.65 18.46 20.77
C VAL A 7 -21.00 17.77 20.85
N VAL A 8 -22.09 18.52 21.02
CA VAL A 8 -23.45 17.96 21.12
C VAL A 8 -23.81 17.15 19.87
N VAL A 9 -23.58 17.71 18.68
CA VAL A 9 -23.90 17.01 17.41
C VAL A 9 -23.02 15.78 17.23
N MET A 10 -21.73 15.90 17.55
CA MET A 10 -20.80 14.76 17.50
C MET A 10 -21.25 13.63 18.44
N THR A 11 -21.72 13.94 19.64
CA THR A 11 -22.27 12.95 20.59
C THR A 11 -23.52 12.26 20.03
N PHE A 12 -24.43 13.01 19.40
CA PHE A 12 -25.59 12.41 18.73
C PHE A 12 -25.19 11.49 17.57
N ILE A 13 -24.21 11.91 16.75
CA ILE A 13 -23.66 11.08 15.67
C ILE A 13 -23.10 9.77 16.25
N VAL A 14 -22.27 9.83 17.31
CA VAL A 14 -21.75 8.64 17.97
C VAL A 14 -22.88 7.74 18.49
N GLY A 15 -23.89 8.31 19.17
CA GLY A 15 -25.03 7.55 19.67
C GLY A 15 -25.80 6.82 18.58
N VAL A 16 -26.08 7.50 17.45
CA VAL A 16 -26.72 6.90 16.28
C VAL A 16 -25.88 5.77 15.69
N LEU A 17 -24.57 5.97 15.57
CA LEU A 17 -23.66 4.96 15.02
C LEU A 17 -23.52 3.73 15.91
N LEU A 18 -23.45 3.91 17.24
CA LEU A 18 -23.41 2.79 18.18
C LEU A 18 -24.73 1.99 18.17
N PHE A 19 -25.86 2.69 18.14
CA PHE A 19 -27.17 2.05 17.99
C PHE A 19 -27.27 1.30 16.66
N ALA A 20 -26.81 1.91 15.56
CA ALA A 20 -26.77 1.27 14.24
C ALA A 20 -25.86 0.03 14.24
N ALA A 21 -24.69 0.09 14.88
CA ALA A 21 -23.77 -1.03 14.96
C ALA A 21 -24.40 -2.21 15.72
N TRP A 22 -25.03 -1.95 16.87
CA TRP A 22 -25.74 -3.00 17.62
C TRP A 22 -26.86 -3.63 16.79
N ASN A 23 -27.69 -2.83 16.14
CA ASN A 23 -28.78 -3.36 15.31
C ASN A 23 -28.24 -4.11 14.08
N ALA A 24 -27.16 -3.64 13.46
CA ALA A 24 -26.53 -4.32 12.34
C ALA A 24 -26.01 -5.71 12.76
N TYR A 25 -25.43 -5.83 13.96
CA TYR A 25 -25.03 -7.11 14.54
C TYR A 25 -26.24 -8.01 14.86
N ALA A 26 -27.28 -7.45 15.49
CA ALA A 26 -28.45 -8.22 15.90
C ALA A 26 -29.28 -8.72 14.70
N ALA A 27 -29.32 -7.97 13.60
CA ALA A 27 -30.16 -8.26 12.45
C ALA A 27 -29.57 -9.27 11.44
N GLY A 28 -28.27 -9.60 11.53
CA GLY A 28 -27.64 -10.60 10.65
C GLY A 28 -27.51 -10.15 9.20
N ALA A 29 -28.54 -10.42 8.40
CA ALA A 29 -28.57 -10.20 6.95
C ALA A 29 -29.07 -8.80 6.52
N ALA A 30 -29.65 -8.02 7.42
CA ALA A 30 -30.25 -6.70 7.12
C ALA A 30 -29.32 -5.49 7.36
N ALA A 31 -27.99 -5.72 7.44
CA ALA A 31 -27.03 -4.68 7.77
C ALA A 31 -27.00 -3.51 6.76
N SER A 32 -27.28 -3.77 5.47
CA SER A 32 -27.26 -2.74 4.42
C SER A 32 -28.31 -1.64 4.63
N GLY A 33 -29.53 -2.00 5.03
CA GLY A 33 -30.62 -1.05 5.30
C GLY A 33 -30.33 -0.18 6.53
N ILE A 34 -29.77 -0.78 7.58
CA ILE A 34 -29.36 -0.07 8.80
C ILE A 34 -28.24 0.93 8.51
N LEU A 35 -27.25 0.52 7.70
CA LEU A 35 -26.16 1.39 7.28
C LEU A 35 -26.66 2.58 6.45
N ALA A 36 -27.57 2.34 5.51
CA ALA A 36 -28.21 3.40 4.73
C ALA A 36 -28.99 4.38 5.62
N LEU A 37 -29.83 3.89 6.53
CA LEU A 37 -30.62 4.73 7.43
C LEU A 37 -29.72 5.56 8.36
N ALA A 38 -28.72 4.93 8.97
CA ALA A 38 -27.75 5.60 9.83
C ALA A 38 -27.00 6.72 9.07
N SER A 39 -26.66 6.48 7.80
CA SER A 39 -25.99 7.48 6.96
C SER A 39 -26.86 8.72 6.72
N VAL A 40 -28.15 8.53 6.42
CA VAL A 40 -29.10 9.63 6.20
C VAL A 40 -29.26 10.46 7.48
N ILE A 41 -29.44 9.81 8.63
CA ILE A 41 -29.55 10.50 9.92
C ILE A 41 -28.27 11.29 10.23
N CYS A 42 -27.10 10.67 10.05
CA CYS A 42 -25.83 11.36 10.28
C CYS A 42 -25.64 12.55 9.32
N LEU A 43 -26.01 12.42 8.05
CA LEU A 43 -25.98 13.51 7.07
C LEU A 43 -26.84 14.70 7.50
N LEU A 44 -28.05 14.46 8.01
CA LEU A 44 -28.92 15.52 8.55
C LEU A 44 -28.26 16.23 9.75
N LEU A 45 -27.68 15.46 10.68
CA LEU A 45 -26.96 16.03 11.82
C LEU A 45 -25.74 16.86 11.38
N ILE A 46 -24.98 16.39 10.40
CA ILE A 46 -23.85 17.14 9.82
C ILE A 46 -24.34 18.44 9.19
N PHE A 47 -25.46 18.42 8.45
CA PHE A 47 -26.03 19.62 7.85
C PHE A 47 -26.42 20.66 8.91
N ILE A 48 -27.07 20.25 9.99
CA ILE A 48 -27.39 21.12 11.13
C ILE A 48 -26.13 21.73 11.73
N SER A 49 -25.06 20.93 11.90
CA SER A 49 -23.77 21.40 12.40
C SER A 49 -23.14 22.46 11.49
N ARG A 50 -23.13 22.21 10.17
CA ARG A 50 -22.59 23.17 9.19
C ARG A 50 -23.40 24.46 9.14
N TRP A 51 -24.73 24.35 9.15
CA TRP A 51 -25.63 25.51 9.18
C TRP A 51 -25.30 26.40 10.38
N ARG A 52 -25.24 25.81 11.58
CA ARG A 52 -24.92 26.53 12.82
C ARG A 52 -23.52 27.11 12.84
N ALA A 53 -22.53 26.43 12.27
CA ALA A 53 -21.18 26.96 12.15
C ALA A 53 -21.15 28.17 11.20
N SER A 54 -21.83 28.06 10.05
CA SER A 54 -21.91 29.12 9.05
C SER A 54 -22.65 30.36 9.53
N SER A 55 -23.73 30.20 10.31
CA SER A 55 -24.48 31.32 10.89
C SER A 55 -23.67 32.12 11.90
N ASN A 56 -22.61 31.52 12.45
CA ASN A 56 -21.71 32.14 13.41
C ASN A 56 -20.36 32.54 12.79
N GLU A 57 -20.21 32.45 11.46
CA GLU A 57 -18.96 32.68 10.73
C GLU A 57 -17.75 31.84 11.24
N LEU A 58 -18.02 30.68 11.85
CA LEU A 58 -17.00 29.78 12.38
C LEU A 58 -16.76 28.61 11.43
N THR A 59 -15.51 28.16 11.36
CA THR A 59 -15.14 26.92 10.69
C THR A 59 -15.28 25.73 11.65
N LEU A 60 -15.62 24.58 11.07
CA LEU A 60 -15.55 23.31 11.79
C LEU A 60 -14.08 22.86 11.89
N PRO A 61 -13.69 22.21 13.00
CA PRO A 61 -12.37 21.63 13.12
C PRO A 61 -12.17 20.52 12.08
N ASP A 62 -10.94 20.33 11.64
CA ASP A 62 -10.56 19.35 10.62
C ASP A 62 -9.64 18.27 11.23
N VAL A 63 -9.78 17.02 10.76
CA VAL A 63 -8.87 15.90 11.01
C VAL A 63 -8.35 15.43 9.66
N MET A 64 -7.04 15.48 9.45
CA MET A 64 -6.39 15.07 8.19
C MET A 64 -7.09 15.66 6.95
N GLY A 65 -7.44 16.96 6.99
CA GLY A 65 -8.06 17.67 5.87
C GLY A 65 -9.58 17.46 5.69
N MET A 66 -10.23 16.68 6.55
CA MET A 66 -11.69 16.46 6.56
C MET A 66 -12.32 17.09 7.80
N GLU A 67 -13.47 17.73 7.64
CA GLU A 67 -14.26 18.25 8.76
C GLU A 67 -14.58 17.14 9.77
N THR A 68 -14.43 17.41 11.07
CA THR A 68 -14.57 16.37 12.11
C THR A 68 -15.90 15.62 12.07
N PRO A 69 -17.07 16.24 11.80
CA PRO A 69 -18.33 15.48 11.73
C PRO A 69 -18.34 14.48 10.57
N PHE A 70 -17.80 14.86 9.41
CA PHE A 70 -17.68 13.94 8.27
C PHE A 70 -16.70 12.81 8.55
N ALA A 71 -15.52 13.13 9.07
CA ALA A 71 -14.51 12.12 9.43
C ALA A 71 -15.08 11.10 10.43
N LEU A 72 -15.75 11.60 11.48
CA LEU A 72 -16.40 10.75 12.48
C LEU A 72 -17.48 9.85 11.86
N THR A 73 -18.34 10.39 10.99
CA THR A 73 -19.37 9.60 10.32
C THR A 73 -18.80 8.55 9.37
N MET A 74 -17.77 8.89 8.58
CA MET A 74 -17.12 7.93 7.68
C MET A 74 -16.50 6.75 8.45
N VAL A 75 -15.77 7.03 9.53
CA VAL A 75 -15.21 5.99 10.41
C VAL A 75 -16.33 5.19 11.07
N GLY A 76 -17.33 5.87 11.63
CA GLY A 76 -18.48 5.26 12.27
C GLY A 76 -19.22 4.27 11.38
N LEU A 77 -19.54 4.68 10.16
CA LEU A 77 -20.22 3.81 9.19
C LEU A 77 -19.36 2.62 8.77
N SER A 78 -18.04 2.81 8.69
CA SER A 78 -17.10 1.70 8.44
C SER A 78 -17.12 0.69 9.58
N ILE A 79 -17.23 1.16 10.83
CA ILE A 79 -17.41 0.30 12.02
C ILE A 79 -18.78 -0.39 11.97
N VAL A 80 -19.87 0.32 11.64
CA VAL A 80 -21.21 -0.28 11.52
C VAL A 80 -21.22 -1.40 10.49
N HIS A 81 -20.62 -1.16 9.31
CA HIS A 81 -20.46 -2.19 8.29
C HIS A 81 -19.67 -3.39 8.83
N PHE A 82 -18.48 -3.14 9.38
CA PHE A 82 -17.62 -4.18 9.96
C PHE A 82 -18.31 -5.00 11.07
N VAL A 83 -19.09 -4.35 11.94
CA VAL A 83 -19.84 -5.01 13.01
C VAL A 83 -20.98 -5.85 12.43
N GLY A 84 -21.70 -5.34 11.43
CA GLY A 84 -22.72 -6.11 10.70
C GLY A 84 -22.14 -7.34 10.00
N ARG A 85 -20.91 -7.26 9.50
CA ARG A 85 -20.18 -8.40 8.92
C ARG A 85 -19.83 -9.50 9.93
N GLN A 86 -19.85 -9.22 11.22
CA GLN A 86 -19.64 -10.21 12.29
C GLN A 86 -20.95 -10.85 12.77
N ALA A 87 -22.10 -10.38 12.28
CA ALA A 87 -23.40 -10.84 12.71
C ALA A 87 -23.63 -12.33 12.35
N PRO A 88 -24.31 -13.10 13.22
CA PRO A 88 -24.75 -14.45 12.88
C PRO A 88 -25.60 -14.45 11.61
N GLY A 89 -25.25 -15.30 10.64
CA GLY A 89 -25.93 -15.38 9.35
C GLY A 89 -25.39 -14.44 8.26
N SER A 90 -24.36 -13.64 8.55
CA SER A 90 -23.62 -12.91 7.52
C SER A 90 -22.96 -13.89 6.54
N ARG A 91 -23.13 -13.65 5.23
CA ARG A 91 -22.62 -14.53 4.17
C ARG A 91 -21.57 -13.80 3.36
N MET A 92 -20.46 -14.48 3.08
CA MET A 92 -19.38 -13.93 2.23
C MET A 92 -19.88 -13.53 0.84
N VAL A 93 -20.83 -14.27 0.28
CA VAL A 93 -21.35 -14.04 -1.08
C VAL A 93 -22.19 -12.77 -1.18
N VAL A 94 -22.91 -12.39 -0.11
CA VAL A 94 -23.80 -11.22 -0.12
C VAL A 94 -23.03 -9.99 0.38
N GLN A 95 -22.72 -9.07 -0.54
CA GLN A 95 -21.90 -7.86 -0.29
C GLN A 95 -22.66 -6.54 -0.60
N LEU A 96 -23.99 -6.55 -0.45
CA LEU A 96 -24.82 -5.35 -0.67
C LEU A 96 -24.47 -4.22 0.32
N ASP A 97 -24.16 -4.56 1.55
CA ASP A 97 -23.68 -3.65 2.59
C ASP A 97 -22.40 -2.92 2.19
N LEU A 98 -21.46 -3.61 1.52
CA LEU A 98 -20.25 -2.99 0.97
C LEU A 98 -20.60 -1.96 -0.12
N MET A 99 -21.55 -2.27 -1.01
CA MET A 99 -21.99 -1.32 -2.04
C MET A 99 -22.56 -0.03 -1.43
N VAL A 100 -23.41 -0.18 -0.40
CA VAL A 100 -23.98 0.97 0.31
C VAL A 100 -22.88 1.76 1.01
N LEU A 101 -21.92 1.10 1.66
CA LEU A 101 -20.80 1.78 2.30
C LEU A 101 -19.99 2.59 1.28
N ILE A 102 -19.63 2.01 0.13
CA ILE A 102 -18.90 2.71 -0.94
C ILE A 102 -19.68 3.94 -1.41
N ALA A 103 -20.97 3.78 -1.73
CA ALA A 103 -21.80 4.87 -2.21
C ALA A 103 -21.90 6.02 -1.19
N VAL A 104 -22.10 5.68 0.07
CA VAL A 104 -22.22 6.67 1.16
C VAL A 104 -20.89 7.38 1.44
N LEU A 105 -19.76 6.67 1.42
CA LEU A 105 -18.43 7.30 1.62
C LEU A 105 -18.11 8.28 0.49
N VAL A 106 -18.41 7.92 -0.76
CA VAL A 106 -18.27 8.81 -1.92
C VAL A 106 -19.18 10.03 -1.78
N LEU A 107 -20.44 9.84 -1.37
CA LEU A 107 -21.38 10.93 -1.14
C LEU A 107 -20.90 11.89 -0.04
N LEU A 108 -20.47 11.35 1.11
CA LEU A 108 -19.95 12.13 2.24
C LEU A 108 -18.72 12.95 1.83
N ALA A 109 -17.78 12.32 1.12
CA ALA A 109 -16.60 12.99 0.58
C ALA A 109 -16.95 14.08 -0.44
N GLY A 110 -17.96 13.86 -1.29
CA GLY A 110 -18.43 14.88 -2.22
C GLY A 110 -19.03 16.10 -1.51
N ILE A 111 -19.93 15.86 -0.54
CA ILE A 111 -20.61 16.92 0.21
C ILE A 111 -19.62 17.71 1.08
N SER A 112 -18.60 17.07 1.65
CA SER A 112 -17.61 17.74 2.50
C SER A 112 -16.76 18.77 1.75
N LEU A 113 -16.66 18.65 0.42
CA LEU A 113 -15.92 19.58 -0.43
C LEU A 113 -16.74 20.81 -0.86
N ILE A 114 -18.08 20.75 -0.75
CA ILE A 114 -18.97 21.84 -1.21
C ILE A 114 -18.72 23.10 -0.38
N GLY A 115 -18.51 24.23 -1.05
CA GLY A 115 -18.34 25.54 -0.41
C GLY A 115 -16.95 25.78 0.19
N ARG A 116 -15.97 24.91 -0.07
CA ARG A 116 -14.58 25.07 0.40
C ARG A 116 -13.71 25.80 -0.63
N ARG A 117 -12.77 26.63 -0.15
CA ARG A 117 -11.88 27.45 -0.99
C ARG A 117 -10.53 26.79 -1.28
N ASP A 118 -10.13 25.84 -0.45
CA ASP A 118 -8.85 25.12 -0.43
C ASP A 118 -8.95 23.71 -1.05
N LEU A 119 -9.63 23.61 -2.20
CA LEU A 119 -9.94 22.33 -2.87
C LEU A 119 -8.70 21.50 -3.21
N ALA A 120 -7.59 22.14 -3.58
CA ALA A 120 -6.35 21.43 -3.95
C ALA A 120 -5.76 20.59 -2.81
N MET A 121 -6.00 20.98 -1.55
CA MET A 121 -5.56 20.23 -0.38
C MET A 121 -6.63 19.27 0.10
N ARG A 122 -7.91 19.68 0.06
CA ARG A 122 -9.02 18.89 0.59
C ARG A 122 -9.46 17.73 -0.28
N ILE A 123 -9.45 17.88 -1.61
CA ILE A 123 -9.87 16.80 -2.52
C ILE A 123 -9.04 15.54 -2.25
N PRO A 124 -7.69 15.58 -2.28
CA PRO A 124 -6.91 14.39 -2.04
C PRO A 124 -7.09 13.80 -0.64
N SER A 125 -7.27 14.65 0.39
CA SER A 125 -7.61 14.18 1.74
C SER A 125 -8.96 13.47 1.80
N ALA A 126 -9.98 13.99 1.12
CA ALA A 126 -11.29 13.35 1.05
C ALA A 126 -11.24 11.97 0.36
N LEU A 127 -10.43 11.85 -0.68
CA LEU A 127 -10.15 10.59 -1.35
C LEU A 127 -9.44 9.59 -0.43
N GLU A 128 -8.45 10.05 0.34
CA GLU A 128 -7.76 9.26 1.37
C GLU A 128 -8.71 8.73 2.43
N TRP A 129 -9.65 9.56 2.92
CA TRP A 129 -10.66 9.12 3.88
C TRP A 129 -11.54 7.99 3.36
N ILE A 130 -11.94 8.01 2.09
CA ILE A 130 -12.69 6.89 1.49
C ILE A 130 -11.84 5.61 1.57
N VAL A 131 -10.58 5.68 1.15
CA VAL A 131 -9.66 4.54 1.11
C VAL A 131 -9.35 4.01 2.51
N TYR A 132 -9.09 4.87 3.49
CA TYR A 132 -8.86 4.47 4.88
C TYR A 132 -10.05 3.71 5.46
N CYS A 133 -11.26 4.25 5.26
CA CYS A 133 -12.50 3.66 5.73
C CYS A 133 -12.78 2.29 5.10
N LEU A 134 -12.65 2.18 3.78
CA LEU A 134 -12.83 0.92 3.06
C LEU A 134 -11.79 -0.13 3.46
N LEU A 135 -10.52 0.26 3.58
CA LEU A 135 -9.45 -0.65 3.96
C LEU A 135 -9.63 -1.15 5.39
N GLY A 136 -9.91 -0.25 6.34
CA GLY A 136 -10.17 -0.63 7.73
C GLY A 136 -11.34 -1.58 7.86
N SER A 137 -12.44 -1.29 7.16
CA SER A 137 -13.61 -2.16 7.09
C SER A 137 -13.29 -3.55 6.50
N ARG A 138 -12.53 -3.60 5.40
CA ARG A 138 -12.16 -4.86 4.74
C ARG A 138 -11.26 -5.72 5.62
N ILE A 139 -10.22 -5.13 6.22
CA ILE A 139 -9.31 -5.84 7.12
C ILE A 139 -10.07 -6.39 8.32
N GLY A 140 -10.94 -5.58 8.93
CA GLY A 140 -11.78 -6.00 10.04
C GLY A 140 -12.69 -7.18 9.66
N GLY A 141 -13.42 -7.06 8.55
CA GLY A 141 -14.36 -8.09 8.08
C GLY A 141 -13.67 -9.40 7.69
N ALA A 142 -12.44 -9.34 7.18
CA ALA A 142 -11.70 -10.51 6.76
C ALA A 142 -11.05 -11.26 7.94
N ILE A 143 -10.40 -10.55 8.87
CA ILE A 143 -9.64 -11.19 9.97
C ILE A 143 -10.56 -11.77 11.06
N LEU A 144 -11.64 -11.07 11.42
CA LEU A 144 -12.39 -11.39 12.64
C LEU A 144 -13.61 -12.29 12.41
N ALA A 145 -14.21 -12.26 11.21
CA ALA A 145 -15.39 -13.07 10.90
C ALA A 145 -15.24 -13.96 9.67
N GLY A 146 -14.17 -13.80 8.88
CA GLY A 146 -14.01 -14.49 7.59
C GLY A 146 -15.14 -14.19 6.60
N SER A 147 -15.92 -13.14 6.84
CA SER A 147 -17.08 -12.81 6.02
C SER A 147 -16.71 -11.89 4.87
N MET A 148 -15.50 -11.31 4.84
CA MET A 148 -14.94 -10.68 3.66
C MET A 148 -13.68 -11.41 3.20
N PRO A 149 -13.38 -11.43 1.88
CA PRO A 149 -12.12 -11.94 1.41
C PRO A 149 -10.97 -11.10 1.93
N MET A 150 -9.87 -11.76 2.27
CA MET A 150 -8.62 -11.08 2.63
C MET A 150 -8.18 -10.12 1.50
N PRO A 151 -7.53 -8.99 1.84
CA PRO A 151 -6.85 -8.16 0.86
C PRO A 151 -6.03 -8.99 -0.13
N LEU A 152 -6.02 -8.60 -1.40
CA LEU A 152 -5.34 -9.30 -2.52
C LEU A 152 -5.89 -10.68 -2.91
N LEU A 153 -6.77 -11.30 -2.11
CA LEU A 153 -7.26 -12.67 -2.35
C LEU A 153 -8.71 -12.71 -2.87
N THR A 154 -9.11 -11.70 -3.63
CA THR A 154 -10.49 -11.58 -4.13
C THR A 154 -10.57 -11.94 -5.59
N ASN A 155 -11.33 -12.99 -5.91
CA ASN A 155 -11.82 -13.24 -7.26
C ASN A 155 -13.19 -12.56 -7.43
N PRO A 156 -13.29 -11.47 -8.22
CA PRO A 156 -14.57 -10.77 -8.44
C PRO A 156 -15.61 -11.63 -9.17
N PHE A 157 -15.19 -12.69 -9.86
CA PHE A 157 -16.04 -13.62 -10.63
C PHE A 157 -16.15 -15.00 -9.97
N ALA A 158 -15.93 -15.10 -8.65
CA ALA A 158 -16.08 -16.37 -7.94
C ALA A 158 -17.53 -16.88 -7.89
N PHE A 159 -18.51 -15.99 -7.98
CA PHE A 159 -19.94 -16.28 -7.83
C PHE A 159 -20.75 -15.63 -8.97
N ASP A 160 -20.68 -16.20 -10.17
CA ASP A 160 -21.22 -15.61 -11.41
C ASP A 160 -22.73 -15.30 -11.37
N SER A 161 -23.52 -16.00 -10.55
CA SER A 161 -24.96 -15.78 -10.41
C SER A 161 -25.35 -14.72 -9.37
N GLU A 162 -24.38 -14.19 -8.62
CA GLU A 162 -24.64 -13.35 -7.45
C GLU A 162 -24.23 -11.90 -7.70
N ILE A 163 -25.19 -11.10 -8.18
CA ILE A 163 -24.96 -9.68 -8.52
C ILE A 163 -24.43 -8.87 -7.34
N THR A 164 -24.80 -9.24 -6.11
CA THR A 164 -24.32 -8.55 -4.91
C THR A 164 -22.85 -8.79 -4.65
N TRP A 165 -22.26 -9.89 -5.13
CA TRP A 165 -20.82 -10.15 -5.08
C TRP A 165 -20.12 -9.40 -6.20
N THR A 166 -20.39 -9.77 -7.45
CA THR A 166 -19.67 -9.26 -8.62
C THR A 166 -19.87 -7.75 -8.75
N GLY A 167 -21.09 -7.27 -8.53
CA GLY A 167 -21.41 -5.84 -8.56
C GLY A 167 -20.70 -5.04 -7.48
N ALA A 168 -20.53 -5.58 -6.27
CA ALA A 168 -19.82 -4.88 -5.19
C ALA A 168 -18.33 -4.70 -5.50
N TRP A 169 -17.68 -5.75 -6.00
CA TRP A 169 -16.26 -5.69 -6.35
C TRP A 169 -15.99 -4.83 -7.58
N LEU A 170 -16.84 -4.90 -8.61
CA LEU A 170 -16.74 -4.01 -9.77
C LEU A 170 -17.01 -2.55 -9.41
N LEU A 171 -17.98 -2.28 -8.52
CA LEU A 171 -18.23 -0.94 -8.00
C LEU A 171 -17.02 -0.42 -7.23
N LEU A 172 -16.45 -1.23 -6.33
CA LEU A 172 -15.24 -0.88 -5.59
C LEU A 172 -14.10 -0.53 -6.55
N GLU A 173 -13.83 -1.39 -7.52
CA GLU A 173 -12.75 -1.20 -8.48
C GLU A 173 -12.94 0.05 -9.33
N GLY A 174 -14.16 0.30 -9.83
CA GLY A 174 -14.50 1.49 -10.60
C GLY A 174 -14.34 2.77 -9.79
N VAL A 175 -14.74 2.75 -8.51
CA VAL A 175 -14.55 3.88 -7.59
C VAL A 175 -13.06 4.11 -7.32
N LEU A 176 -12.29 3.06 -7.01
CA LEU A 176 -10.84 3.17 -6.81
C LEU A 176 -10.13 3.72 -8.05
N PHE A 177 -10.51 3.27 -9.24
CA PHE A 177 -9.97 3.77 -10.50
C PHE A 177 -10.18 5.29 -10.63
N GLY A 178 -11.41 5.77 -10.44
CA GLY A 178 -11.73 7.20 -10.49
C GLY A 178 -11.00 8.00 -9.41
N ILE A 179 -10.93 7.47 -8.19
CA ILE A 179 -10.22 8.06 -7.06
C ILE A 179 -8.73 8.23 -7.38
N VAL A 180 -8.08 7.22 -7.95
CA VAL A 180 -6.65 7.25 -8.31
C VAL A 180 -6.38 8.32 -9.38
N VAL A 181 -7.20 8.38 -10.42
CA VAL A 181 -7.09 9.41 -11.47
C VAL A 181 -7.23 10.81 -10.89
N LEU A 182 -8.24 11.02 -10.05
CA LEU A 182 -8.51 12.31 -9.44
C LEU A 182 -7.38 12.75 -8.50
N TRP A 183 -6.87 11.82 -7.68
CA TRP A 183 -5.75 12.07 -6.77
C TRP A 183 -4.49 12.47 -7.55
N ASP A 184 -4.13 11.72 -8.60
CA ASP A 184 -2.95 12.03 -9.42
C ASP A 184 -3.10 13.36 -10.18
N TRP A 185 -4.30 13.66 -10.69
CA TRP A 185 -4.55 14.92 -11.37
C TRP A 185 -4.34 16.12 -10.46
N ILE A 186 -4.89 16.08 -9.23
CA ILE A 186 -4.68 17.16 -8.26
C ILE A 186 -3.20 17.28 -7.88
N GLU A 187 -2.51 16.16 -7.68
CA GLU A 187 -1.08 16.17 -7.36
C GLU A 187 -0.24 16.77 -8.49
N GLY A 188 -0.59 16.47 -9.74
CA GLY A 188 0.01 17.10 -10.91
C GLY A 188 -0.27 18.59 -11.01
N MET A 189 -1.49 19.01 -10.70
CA MET A 189 -1.87 20.42 -10.67
C MET A 189 -1.10 21.20 -9.62
N ARG A 190 -0.83 20.56 -8.48
CA ARG A 190 -0.04 21.17 -7.41
C ARG A 190 1.42 21.31 -7.82
N SER A 191 1.99 20.26 -8.41
CA SER A 191 3.37 20.29 -8.90
C SER A 191 3.56 21.34 -10.01
N SER A 192 2.63 21.44 -10.98
CA SER A 192 2.73 22.44 -12.06
C SER A 192 2.61 23.88 -11.58
N ARG A 193 1.97 24.11 -10.43
CA ARG A 193 1.86 25.42 -9.78
C ARG A 193 2.99 25.69 -8.77
N GLY A 194 3.98 24.80 -8.65
CA GLY A 194 5.10 24.96 -7.71
C GLY A 194 4.68 24.95 -6.24
N LEU A 195 3.53 24.34 -5.92
CA LEU A 195 3.08 24.22 -4.54
C LEU A 195 3.97 23.23 -3.77
N PRO A 196 4.19 23.44 -2.47
CA PRO A 196 5.00 22.54 -1.66
C PRO A 196 4.36 21.15 -1.58
N ASP A 197 5.21 20.15 -1.39
CA ASP A 197 4.79 18.79 -1.10
C ASP A 197 3.99 18.74 0.23
N ALA A 198 2.79 18.15 0.22
CA ALA A 198 2.00 17.97 1.45
C ALA A 198 2.00 16.55 2.02
N ARG A 199 2.47 15.53 1.30
CA ARG A 199 2.33 14.12 1.70
C ARG A 199 3.64 13.43 2.00
N GLY A 200 4.73 13.93 1.43
CA GLY A 200 6.03 13.26 1.52
C GLY A 200 6.03 11.88 0.88
N ALA A 201 7.16 11.17 1.04
CA ALA A 201 7.34 9.86 0.45
C ALA A 201 6.43 8.78 1.07
N ALA A 202 6.26 8.81 2.40
CA ALA A 202 5.43 7.84 3.12
C ALA A 202 3.95 7.98 2.75
N GLY A 203 3.44 9.20 2.60
CA GLY A 203 2.04 9.43 2.20
C GLY A 203 1.76 8.93 0.78
N ARG A 204 2.65 9.21 -0.18
CA ARG A 204 2.48 8.76 -1.58
C ARG A 204 2.62 7.24 -1.74
N GLY A 205 3.66 6.63 -1.16
CA GLY A 205 3.84 5.19 -1.23
C GLY A 205 2.77 4.44 -0.44
N GLY A 206 2.40 4.95 0.74
CA GLY A 206 1.28 4.40 1.53
C GLY A 206 -0.04 4.45 0.78
N TRP A 207 -0.33 5.53 0.06
CA TRP A 207 -1.49 5.65 -0.82
C TRP A 207 -1.57 4.50 -1.84
N VAL A 208 -0.50 4.26 -2.59
CA VAL A 208 -0.45 3.18 -3.59
C VAL A 208 -0.62 1.81 -2.96
N VAL A 209 0.02 1.56 -1.80
CA VAL A 209 -0.13 0.30 -1.07
C VAL A 209 -1.57 0.07 -0.63
N MET A 210 -2.25 1.09 -0.10
CA MET A 210 -3.65 0.95 0.33
C MET A 210 -4.59 0.68 -0.84
N ILE A 211 -4.42 1.36 -1.97
CA ILE A 211 -5.18 1.06 -3.19
C ILE A 211 -4.93 -0.38 -3.63
N THR A 212 -3.68 -0.83 -3.58
CA THR A 212 -3.30 -2.20 -3.97
C THR A 212 -3.98 -3.24 -3.09
N LEU A 213 -4.06 -3.01 -1.77
CA LEU A 213 -4.75 -3.91 -0.83
C LEU A 213 -6.27 -3.98 -1.07
N LEU A 214 -6.86 -2.93 -1.62
CA LEU A 214 -8.30 -2.86 -1.91
C LEU A 214 -8.69 -3.35 -3.31
N SER A 215 -7.84 -3.12 -4.30
CA SER A 215 -8.12 -3.46 -5.70
C SER A 215 -7.95 -4.96 -5.97
N PHE A 216 -8.66 -5.47 -6.96
CA PHE A 216 -8.41 -6.82 -7.51
C PHE A 216 -7.45 -6.81 -8.73
N GLY A 217 -6.90 -5.65 -9.11
CA GLY A 217 -5.86 -5.53 -10.13
C GLY A 217 -5.83 -4.19 -10.87
N PRO A 218 -6.84 -3.85 -11.69
CA PRO A 218 -6.79 -2.70 -12.61
C PRO A 218 -6.44 -1.34 -11.95
N ALA A 219 -7.12 -0.98 -10.87
CA ALA A 219 -6.88 0.26 -10.13
C ALA A 219 -5.52 0.23 -9.41
N ALA A 220 -5.07 -0.93 -8.92
CA ALA A 220 -3.72 -1.08 -8.37
C ALA A 220 -2.64 -0.81 -9.43
N LEU A 221 -2.76 -1.41 -10.61
CA LEU A 221 -1.81 -1.19 -11.71
C LEU A 221 -1.75 0.29 -12.11
N LEU A 222 -2.91 0.95 -12.20
CA LEU A 222 -2.96 2.39 -12.48
C LEU A 222 -2.29 3.20 -11.36
N ALA A 223 -2.60 2.91 -10.10
CA ALA A 223 -2.04 3.59 -8.94
C ALA A 223 -0.51 3.45 -8.89
N ILE A 224 0.01 2.27 -9.19
CA ILE A 224 1.46 2.01 -9.25
C ILE A 224 2.10 2.81 -10.39
N GLY A 225 1.52 2.79 -11.60
CA GLY A 225 2.07 3.51 -12.74
C GLY A 225 2.14 5.02 -12.51
N LEU A 226 1.05 5.61 -11.99
CA LEU A 226 1.00 7.03 -11.65
C LEU A 226 1.86 7.36 -10.43
N GLY A 227 1.85 6.49 -9.41
CA GLY A 227 2.65 6.59 -8.20
C GLY A 227 4.14 6.68 -8.50
N LEU A 228 4.67 5.73 -9.29
CA LEU A 228 6.07 5.71 -9.71
C LEU A 228 6.43 7.00 -10.45
N ARG A 229 5.61 7.43 -11.41
CA ARG A 229 5.82 8.69 -12.14
C ARG A 229 5.93 9.88 -11.18
N ARG A 230 5.05 9.97 -10.18
CA ARG A 230 5.08 11.03 -9.16
C ARG A 230 6.28 10.89 -8.22
N ALA A 231 6.65 9.69 -7.83
CA ALA A 231 7.80 9.44 -6.98
C ALA A 231 9.11 9.91 -7.66
N PHE A 232 9.26 9.69 -8.97
CA PHE A 232 10.36 10.25 -9.75
C PHE A 232 10.26 11.77 -9.86
N GLN A 233 9.09 12.32 -10.19
CA GLN A 233 8.88 13.77 -10.33
C GLN A 233 9.24 14.54 -9.04
N TRP A 234 8.86 13.99 -7.88
CA TRP A 234 9.13 14.58 -6.57
C TRP A 234 10.48 14.16 -5.97
N SER A 235 11.27 13.34 -6.68
CA SER A 235 12.54 12.79 -6.20
C SER A 235 12.42 12.08 -4.84
N GLN A 236 11.48 11.13 -4.74
CA GLN A 236 11.13 10.40 -3.53
C GLN A 236 11.40 8.89 -3.66
N PRO A 237 12.64 8.45 -3.41
CA PRO A 237 13.02 7.04 -3.56
C PRO A 237 12.21 6.08 -2.69
N ALA A 238 11.86 6.50 -1.46
CA ALA A 238 11.08 5.65 -0.56
C ALA A 238 9.64 5.43 -1.04
N ALA A 239 9.02 6.41 -1.72
CA ALA A 239 7.71 6.22 -2.34
C ALA A 239 7.82 5.24 -3.51
N ALA A 240 8.81 5.43 -4.38
CA ALA A 240 9.05 4.53 -5.50
C ALA A 240 9.36 3.10 -5.03
N ALA A 241 10.05 2.94 -3.90
CA ALA A 241 10.32 1.64 -3.32
C ALA A 241 9.04 0.90 -2.93
N LEU A 242 8.13 1.59 -2.22
CA LEU A 242 6.82 1.05 -1.84
C LEU A 242 5.95 0.73 -3.06
N ASP A 243 5.97 1.57 -4.08
CA ASP A 243 5.19 1.36 -5.31
C ASP A 243 5.69 0.12 -6.07
N VAL A 244 7.01 -0.14 -6.08
CA VAL A 244 7.56 -1.37 -6.65
C VAL A 244 7.14 -2.61 -5.83
N LEU A 245 7.13 -2.53 -4.49
CA LEU A 245 6.59 -3.64 -3.68
C LEU A 245 5.10 -3.85 -3.92
N ALA A 246 4.35 -2.79 -4.21
CA ALA A 246 2.95 -2.90 -4.59
C ALA A 246 2.75 -3.65 -5.93
N ILE A 247 3.74 -3.70 -6.83
CA ILE A 247 3.68 -4.56 -8.04
C ILE A 247 3.50 -6.04 -7.65
N ALA A 248 4.20 -6.50 -6.61
CA ALA A 248 4.04 -7.87 -6.11
C ALA A 248 2.61 -8.13 -5.61
N GLY A 249 2.04 -7.17 -4.87
CA GLY A 249 0.66 -7.23 -4.40
C GLY A 249 -0.36 -7.24 -5.54
N ALA A 250 -0.19 -6.35 -6.52
CA ALA A 250 -1.04 -6.31 -7.70
C ALA A 250 -0.94 -7.59 -8.54
N TRP A 251 0.26 -8.17 -8.68
CA TRP A 251 0.44 -9.44 -9.36
C TRP A 251 -0.28 -10.57 -8.64
N LEU A 252 -0.19 -10.63 -7.30
CA LEU A 252 -0.94 -11.59 -6.50
C LEU A 252 -2.45 -11.42 -6.73
N ALA A 253 -2.98 -10.19 -6.68
CA ALA A 253 -4.40 -9.93 -6.91
C ALA A 253 -4.87 -10.41 -8.30
N LEU A 254 -4.09 -10.15 -9.35
CA LEU A 254 -4.38 -10.65 -10.70
C LEU A 254 -4.26 -12.18 -10.80
N ALA A 255 -3.32 -12.78 -10.07
CA ALA A 255 -3.10 -14.22 -10.09
C ALA A 255 -4.24 -15.03 -9.45
N ILE A 256 -5.16 -14.36 -8.74
CA ILE A 256 -6.32 -15.01 -8.12
C ILE A 256 -7.46 -15.26 -9.13
N TRP A 257 -7.52 -14.50 -10.23
CA TRP A 257 -8.64 -14.61 -11.17
C TRP A 257 -8.25 -14.54 -12.66
N LEU A 258 -7.08 -14.01 -13.00
CA LEU A 258 -6.68 -13.77 -14.39
C LEU A 258 -5.44 -14.59 -14.81
N VAL A 259 -4.44 -14.69 -13.94
CA VAL A 259 -3.13 -15.29 -14.27
C VAL A 259 -2.85 -16.50 -13.38
N PRO A 260 -2.12 -17.54 -13.81
CA PRO A 260 -1.75 -18.65 -12.92
C PRO A 260 -0.87 -18.20 -11.75
N ILE A 261 -1.21 -18.61 -10.53
CA ILE A 261 -0.44 -18.30 -9.31
C ILE A 261 1.02 -18.81 -9.35
N SER A 262 1.30 -19.85 -10.14
CA SER A 262 2.65 -20.36 -10.38
C SER A 262 3.59 -19.35 -11.06
N THR A 263 3.07 -18.26 -11.62
CA THR A 263 3.86 -17.17 -12.22
C THR A 263 4.39 -16.18 -11.19
N LEU A 264 3.80 -16.11 -9.98
CA LEU A 264 4.16 -15.12 -8.96
C LEU A 264 5.64 -15.21 -8.55
N PRO A 265 6.23 -16.39 -8.24
CA PRO A 265 7.63 -16.46 -7.88
C PRO A 265 8.56 -15.92 -8.97
N TRP A 266 8.26 -16.22 -10.23
CA TRP A 266 9.01 -15.73 -11.39
C TRP A 266 8.90 -14.21 -11.57
N ALA A 267 7.71 -13.65 -11.36
CA ALA A 267 7.50 -12.20 -11.42
C ALA A 267 8.30 -11.48 -10.31
N LEU A 268 8.33 -12.02 -9.10
CA LEU A 268 9.12 -11.47 -7.99
C LEU A 268 10.63 -11.54 -8.27
N ILE A 269 11.12 -12.68 -8.77
CA ILE A 269 12.54 -12.83 -9.15
C ILE A 269 12.89 -11.84 -10.26
N GLY A 270 12.08 -11.75 -11.32
CA GLY A 270 12.30 -10.82 -12.43
C GLY A 270 12.33 -9.36 -11.97
N LEU A 271 11.38 -8.95 -11.14
CA LEU A 271 11.33 -7.60 -10.57
C LEU A 271 12.52 -7.34 -9.63
N GLY A 272 12.90 -8.33 -8.82
CA GLY A 272 14.06 -8.25 -7.94
C GLY A 272 15.39 -8.11 -8.70
N LEU A 273 15.56 -8.83 -9.81
CA LEU A 273 16.72 -8.68 -10.70
C LEU A 273 16.74 -7.30 -11.36
N LEU A 274 15.58 -6.78 -11.75
CA LEU A 274 15.46 -5.44 -12.30
C LEU A 274 15.82 -4.36 -11.25
N MET A 275 15.43 -4.56 -9.98
CA MET A 275 15.83 -3.69 -8.88
C MET A 275 17.32 -3.79 -8.57
N LEU A 276 17.92 -4.99 -8.63
CA LEU A 276 19.36 -5.17 -8.50
C LEU A 276 20.13 -4.41 -9.59
N ALA A 277 19.67 -4.50 -10.84
CA ALA A 277 20.23 -3.74 -11.95
C ALA A 277 20.06 -2.22 -11.75
N ALA A 278 18.89 -1.78 -11.26
CA ALA A 278 18.65 -0.38 -10.93
C ALA A 278 19.60 0.12 -9.83
N THR A 279 19.87 -0.70 -8.78
CA THR A 279 20.89 -0.41 -7.78
C THR A 279 22.26 -0.20 -8.43
N ALA A 280 22.68 -1.09 -9.32
CA ALA A 280 23.96 -0.95 -10.01
C ALA A 280 24.04 0.34 -10.85
N VAL A 281 22.96 0.72 -11.55
CA VAL A 281 22.88 1.98 -12.33
C VAL A 281 22.96 3.23 -11.44
N THR A 282 22.47 3.18 -10.20
CA THR A 282 22.57 4.33 -9.28
C THR A 282 23.99 4.62 -8.79
N ILE A 283 24.92 3.67 -8.92
CA ILE A 283 26.32 3.80 -8.49
C ILE A 283 27.02 4.95 -9.24
N PRO A 284 27.13 4.94 -10.59
CA PRO A 284 27.75 6.04 -11.33
C PRO A 284 26.99 7.36 -11.20
N MET A 285 25.68 7.31 -10.95
CA MET A 285 24.85 8.51 -10.75
C MET A 285 25.04 9.17 -9.38
N ARG A 286 25.79 8.53 -8.46
CA ARG A 286 25.96 8.96 -7.06
C ARG A 286 24.62 9.21 -6.35
N ALA A 287 23.59 8.46 -6.74
CA ALA A 287 22.23 8.64 -6.29
C ALA A 287 21.95 7.84 -5.01
N GLN A 288 22.66 8.14 -3.92
CA GLN A 288 22.70 7.34 -2.69
C GLN A 288 21.32 6.94 -2.12
N ARG A 289 20.35 7.87 -2.13
CA ARG A 289 18.99 7.60 -1.63
C ARG A 289 18.25 6.58 -2.50
N TRP A 290 18.49 6.60 -3.81
CA TRP A 290 17.94 5.64 -4.77
C TRP A 290 18.64 4.29 -4.67
N THR A 291 19.96 4.28 -4.46
CA THR A 291 20.72 3.05 -4.20
C THR A 291 20.13 2.27 -3.03
N ALA A 292 19.89 2.94 -1.90
CA ALA A 292 19.31 2.28 -0.72
C ALA A 292 17.89 1.75 -1.00
N ALA A 293 17.04 2.53 -1.69
CA ALA A 293 15.67 2.15 -2.02
C ALA A 293 15.62 0.88 -2.91
N TRP A 294 16.40 0.84 -3.98
CA TRP A 294 16.45 -0.29 -4.90
C TRP A 294 17.10 -1.52 -4.27
N SER A 295 18.10 -1.34 -3.42
CA SER A 295 18.69 -2.43 -2.65
C SER A 295 17.67 -3.13 -1.76
N TRP A 296 16.85 -2.39 -1.02
CA TRP A 296 15.79 -2.98 -0.19
C TRP A 296 14.79 -3.80 -1.00
N ASN A 297 14.36 -3.27 -2.15
CA ASN A 297 13.44 -3.98 -3.02
C ASN A 297 14.08 -5.23 -3.65
N ALA A 298 15.33 -5.13 -4.11
CA ALA A 298 16.05 -6.26 -4.67
C ALA A 298 16.18 -7.40 -3.65
N HIS A 299 16.51 -7.09 -2.39
CA HIS A 299 16.54 -8.07 -1.29
C HIS A 299 15.18 -8.74 -1.10
N GLY A 300 14.16 -7.95 -0.83
CA GLY A 300 12.82 -8.47 -0.53
C GLY A 300 12.30 -9.34 -1.66
N LEU A 301 12.37 -8.86 -2.90
CA LEU A 301 11.77 -9.52 -4.05
C LEU A 301 12.56 -10.74 -4.52
N LEU A 302 13.90 -10.67 -4.61
CA LEU A 302 14.72 -11.80 -5.04
C LEU A 302 14.64 -12.96 -4.05
N LEU A 303 14.89 -12.67 -2.77
CA LEU A 303 14.98 -13.71 -1.76
C LEU A 303 13.60 -14.33 -1.52
N PHE A 304 12.54 -13.52 -1.46
CA PHE A 304 11.19 -14.04 -1.31
C PHE A 304 10.72 -14.80 -2.56
N GLY A 305 11.02 -14.31 -3.76
CA GLY A 305 10.70 -15.00 -5.01
C GLY A 305 11.37 -16.37 -5.13
N LEU A 306 12.66 -16.47 -4.80
CA LEU A 306 13.38 -17.75 -4.78
C LEU A 306 12.84 -18.70 -3.70
N LEU A 307 12.52 -18.19 -2.51
CA LEU A 307 11.90 -19.00 -1.45
C LEU A 307 10.54 -19.55 -1.87
N LEU A 308 9.69 -18.75 -2.52
CA LEU A 308 8.39 -19.21 -3.01
C LEU A 308 8.52 -20.24 -4.15
N LEU A 309 9.51 -20.08 -5.02
CA LEU A 309 9.74 -20.99 -6.14
C LEU A 309 10.22 -22.36 -5.68
N PHE A 310 11.25 -22.39 -4.83
CA PHE A 310 11.93 -23.62 -4.43
C PHE A 310 11.46 -24.19 -3.10
N LYS A 311 10.75 -23.42 -2.27
CA LYS A 311 10.23 -23.80 -0.93
C LYS A 311 11.29 -24.16 0.12
N TRP A 312 12.57 -24.11 -0.23
CA TRP A 312 13.71 -24.30 0.67
C TRP A 312 14.90 -23.43 0.21
N VAL A 313 15.96 -23.38 1.02
CA VAL A 313 17.18 -22.64 0.69
C VAL A 313 17.98 -23.39 -0.36
N THR A 314 18.22 -22.77 -1.52
CA THR A 314 18.97 -23.36 -2.64
C THR A 314 20.29 -22.64 -2.87
N PRO A 315 21.25 -23.24 -3.61
CA PRO A 315 22.49 -22.54 -3.98
C PRO A 315 22.23 -21.22 -4.73
N PHE A 316 21.13 -21.13 -5.49
CA PHE A 316 20.71 -19.89 -6.16
C PHE A 316 20.43 -18.74 -5.18
N MET A 317 19.97 -19.04 -3.96
CA MET A 317 19.80 -18.04 -2.91
C MET A 317 21.14 -17.45 -2.48
N SER A 318 22.16 -18.30 -2.33
CA SER A 318 23.52 -17.86 -2.02
C SER A 318 24.07 -16.99 -3.16
N VAL A 319 23.90 -17.41 -4.41
CA VAL A 319 24.31 -16.63 -5.59
C VAL A 319 23.62 -15.26 -5.63
N ALA A 320 22.31 -15.19 -5.34
CA ALA A 320 21.58 -13.94 -5.27
C ALA A 320 22.10 -13.01 -4.16
N LEU A 321 22.38 -13.56 -2.97
CA LEU A 321 22.98 -12.81 -1.86
C LEU A 321 24.41 -12.33 -2.19
N LEU A 322 25.21 -13.11 -2.92
CA LEU A 322 26.53 -12.66 -3.40
C LEU A 322 26.40 -11.53 -4.41
N ALA A 323 25.43 -11.59 -5.32
CA ALA A 323 25.19 -10.49 -6.26
C ALA A 323 24.72 -9.21 -5.56
N LEU A 324 23.84 -9.34 -4.55
CA LEU A 324 23.41 -8.24 -3.68
C LEU A 324 24.59 -7.66 -2.89
N SER A 325 25.40 -8.53 -2.27
CA SER A 325 26.62 -8.17 -1.55
C SER A 325 27.57 -7.37 -2.44
N LEU A 326 27.90 -7.88 -3.63
CA LEU A 326 28.79 -7.21 -4.57
C LEU A 326 28.27 -5.82 -4.93
N THR A 327 27.01 -5.72 -5.36
CA THR A 327 26.44 -4.45 -5.83
C THR A 327 26.38 -3.40 -4.72
N ILE A 328 25.94 -3.79 -3.52
CA ILE A 328 25.84 -2.88 -2.37
C ILE A 328 27.20 -2.49 -1.82
N TRP A 329 28.14 -3.43 -1.74
CA TRP A 329 29.47 -3.16 -1.23
C TRP A 329 30.24 -2.23 -2.17
N VAL A 330 30.20 -2.49 -3.48
CA VAL A 330 30.75 -1.60 -4.51
C VAL A 330 30.11 -0.22 -4.40
N ALA A 331 28.79 -0.13 -4.23
CA ALA A 331 28.12 1.14 -4.01
C ALA A 331 28.62 1.85 -2.73
N GLY A 332 28.80 1.13 -1.64
CA GLY A 332 29.30 1.68 -0.38
C GLY A 332 30.75 2.19 -0.42
N ILE A 333 31.60 1.59 -1.27
CA ILE A 333 32.95 2.09 -1.52
C ILE A 333 32.88 3.32 -2.42
N LEU A 334 32.25 3.23 -3.59
CA LEU A 334 32.27 4.29 -4.60
C LEU A 334 31.43 5.53 -4.22
N GLN A 335 30.43 5.36 -3.37
CA GLN A 335 29.61 6.46 -2.86
C GLN A 335 30.02 6.92 -1.45
N LEU A 336 31.13 6.40 -0.90
CA LEU A 336 31.64 6.72 0.44
C LEU A 336 30.54 6.65 1.51
N ARG A 337 29.96 5.45 1.66
CA ARG A 337 28.87 5.23 2.61
C ARG A 337 29.10 3.98 3.43
N ARG A 338 29.59 4.17 4.66
CA ARG A 338 29.89 3.09 5.61
C ARG A 338 28.73 2.11 5.82
N SER A 339 27.49 2.59 5.91
CA SER A 339 26.32 1.71 6.12
C SER A 339 26.10 0.72 4.98
N LEU A 340 26.37 1.11 3.73
CA LEU A 340 26.28 0.19 2.59
C LEU A 340 27.44 -0.82 2.60
N ARG A 341 28.65 -0.40 3.00
CA ARG A 341 29.78 -1.34 3.15
C ARG A 341 29.49 -2.42 4.19
N ILE A 342 28.94 -2.04 5.34
CA ILE A 342 28.54 -2.99 6.40
C ILE A 342 27.44 -3.93 5.91
N TRP A 343 26.44 -3.41 5.19
CA TRP A 343 25.36 -4.23 4.65
C TRP A 343 25.87 -5.23 3.60
N GLY A 344 26.71 -4.80 2.66
CA GLY A 344 27.32 -5.70 1.68
C GLY A 344 28.16 -6.80 2.32
N ALA A 345 28.91 -6.49 3.39
CA ALA A 345 29.63 -7.50 4.16
C ALA A 345 28.70 -8.47 4.91
N ALA A 346 27.58 -7.99 5.45
CA ALA A 346 26.56 -8.84 6.06
C ALA A 346 25.92 -9.80 5.03
N ASP A 347 25.62 -9.32 3.82
CA ASP A 347 25.07 -10.13 2.73
C ASP A 347 26.06 -11.24 2.31
N LEU A 348 27.38 -10.95 2.33
CA LEU A 348 28.41 -11.97 2.08
C LEU A 348 28.35 -13.10 3.13
N VAL A 349 28.24 -12.75 4.42
CA VAL A 349 28.13 -13.75 5.49
C VAL A 349 26.83 -14.55 5.33
N LEU A 350 25.70 -13.88 5.06
CA LEU A 350 24.42 -14.53 4.82
C LEU A 350 24.48 -15.46 3.60
N ALA A 351 25.21 -15.09 2.56
CA ALA A 351 25.40 -15.93 1.38
C ALA A 351 26.13 -17.23 1.73
N ILE A 352 27.18 -17.16 2.56
CA ILE A 352 27.91 -18.35 3.02
C ILE A 352 26.99 -19.25 3.85
N VAL A 353 26.22 -18.67 4.77
CA VAL A 353 25.23 -19.42 5.57
C VAL A 353 24.18 -20.08 4.67
N ALA A 354 23.62 -19.36 3.71
CA ALA A 354 22.66 -19.91 2.74
C ALA A 354 23.29 -21.04 1.90
N GLY A 355 24.56 -20.89 1.51
CA GLY A 355 25.33 -21.92 0.82
C GLY A 355 25.45 -23.20 1.64
N LEU A 356 25.84 -23.10 2.92
CA LEU A 356 25.93 -24.25 3.83
C LEU A 356 24.57 -24.94 4.04
N LEU A 357 23.50 -24.15 4.22
CA LEU A 357 22.14 -24.69 4.39
C LEU A 357 21.64 -25.42 3.13
N SER A 358 22.09 -25.02 1.94
CA SER A 358 21.66 -25.64 0.69
C SER A 358 22.20 -27.07 0.46
N ILE A 359 23.22 -27.51 1.22
CA ILE A 359 23.91 -28.80 1.05
C ILE A 359 23.17 -29.97 1.75
N GLN A 360 22.09 -29.70 2.49
CA GLN A 360 21.52 -30.67 3.45
C GLN A 360 20.85 -31.93 2.87
N THR A 361 20.40 -31.94 1.62
CA THR A 361 19.60 -33.08 1.08
C THR A 361 20.08 -33.60 -0.27
N VAL A 362 20.44 -32.72 -1.20
CA VAL A 362 20.98 -33.09 -2.53
C VAL A 362 22.03 -32.06 -2.92
N VAL A 363 23.24 -32.53 -3.22
CA VAL A 363 24.33 -31.68 -3.73
C VAL A 363 24.05 -31.36 -5.19
N ASP A 364 23.67 -30.11 -5.49
CA ASP A 364 23.60 -29.59 -6.87
C ASP A 364 24.99 -29.07 -7.29
N PRO A 365 25.74 -29.82 -8.13
CA PRO A 365 27.10 -29.45 -8.48
C PRO A 365 27.18 -28.14 -9.27
N ILE A 366 26.14 -27.85 -10.07
CA ILE A 366 26.07 -26.62 -10.88
C ILE A 366 25.87 -25.42 -9.96
N GLY A 367 24.92 -25.51 -9.03
CA GLY A 367 24.65 -24.47 -8.04
C GLY A 367 25.88 -24.15 -7.17
N LEU A 368 26.62 -25.18 -6.73
CA LEU A 368 27.85 -25.00 -5.96
C LEU A 368 28.98 -24.35 -6.76
N LEU A 369 29.16 -24.76 -8.03
CA LEU A 369 30.14 -24.14 -8.92
C LEU A 369 29.84 -22.64 -9.10
N LEU A 370 28.57 -22.30 -9.36
CA LEU A 370 28.14 -20.90 -9.51
C LEU A 370 28.40 -20.08 -8.24
N MET A 371 28.16 -20.67 -7.06
CA MET A 371 28.44 -20.04 -5.78
C MET A 371 29.93 -19.75 -5.60
N LEU A 372 30.82 -20.70 -5.89
CA LEU A 372 32.27 -20.51 -5.77
C LEU A 372 32.79 -19.43 -6.73
N ILE A 373 32.31 -19.42 -7.97
CA ILE A 373 32.64 -18.39 -8.96
C ILE A 373 32.18 -17.02 -8.45
N ALA A 374 30.92 -16.91 -8.01
CA ALA A 374 30.36 -15.66 -7.50
C ALA A 374 31.14 -15.15 -6.28
N LEU A 375 31.50 -16.03 -5.35
CA LEU A 375 32.27 -15.69 -4.15
C LEU A 375 33.66 -15.15 -4.51
N GLY A 376 34.36 -15.80 -5.43
CA GLY A 376 35.66 -15.35 -5.93
C GLY A 376 35.58 -13.96 -6.57
N ILE A 377 34.54 -13.70 -7.36
CA ILE A 377 34.30 -12.37 -7.98
C ILE A 377 34.06 -11.31 -6.90
N VAL A 378 33.20 -11.58 -5.91
CA VAL A 378 32.89 -10.62 -4.84
C VAL A 378 34.15 -10.23 -4.08
N LEU A 379 34.90 -11.22 -3.60
CA LEU A 379 36.12 -10.99 -2.81
C LEU A 379 37.18 -10.27 -3.64
N GLY A 380 37.39 -10.67 -4.89
CA GLY A 380 38.38 -10.04 -5.78
C GLY A 380 38.08 -8.57 -6.06
N ILE A 381 36.83 -8.24 -6.42
CA ILE A 381 36.43 -6.86 -6.74
C ILE A 381 36.48 -5.98 -5.49
N VAL A 382 35.92 -6.46 -4.38
CA VAL A 382 35.86 -5.70 -3.13
C VAL A 382 37.25 -5.44 -2.56
N ALA A 383 38.14 -6.43 -2.57
CA ALA A 383 39.52 -6.26 -2.11
C ALA A 383 40.26 -5.23 -2.97
N TRP A 384 40.15 -5.32 -4.30
CA TRP A 384 40.76 -4.37 -5.22
C TRP A 384 40.25 -2.93 -5.03
N LEU A 385 38.92 -2.75 -4.93
CA LEU A 385 38.32 -1.44 -4.68
C LEU A 385 38.71 -0.89 -3.30
N GLY A 386 38.74 -1.75 -2.28
CA GLY A 386 39.14 -1.36 -0.93
C GLY A 386 40.55 -0.80 -0.88
N GLN A 387 41.50 -1.47 -1.53
CA GLN A 387 42.89 -1.00 -1.65
C GLN A 387 42.99 0.29 -2.47
N ARG A 388 42.25 0.39 -3.59
CA ARG A 388 42.31 1.56 -4.46
C ARG A 388 41.79 2.84 -3.79
N TYR A 389 40.78 2.72 -2.94
CA TYR A 389 40.10 3.84 -2.28
C TYR A 389 40.42 3.97 -0.79
N GLU A 390 41.43 3.26 -0.29
CA GLU A 390 41.78 3.19 1.14
C GLU A 390 41.91 4.56 1.80
N GLY A 391 42.61 5.50 1.15
CA GLY A 391 42.78 6.86 1.67
C GLY A 391 41.47 7.63 1.83
N GLN A 392 40.53 7.50 0.89
CA GLN A 392 39.22 8.16 0.98
C GLN A 392 38.31 7.48 2.00
N LEU A 393 38.49 6.17 2.19
CA LEU A 393 37.72 5.39 3.16
C LEU A 393 38.20 5.59 4.61
N ALA A 394 39.44 6.02 4.82
CA ALA A 394 39.99 6.32 6.14
C ALA A 394 39.47 7.65 6.72
N GLU A 395 38.99 8.55 5.86
CA GLU A 395 38.42 9.86 6.24
C GLU A 395 36.89 9.83 6.50
N ASP A 396 36.20 8.74 6.12
CA ASP A 396 34.74 8.49 6.24
C ASP A 396 34.40 7.47 7.34
#